data_AF-A0A7W3QS77-F1
#
_entry.id   AF-A0A7W3QS77-F1
#
_cell.length_a   1.000
_cell.length_b   1.000
_cell.length_c   1.000
_cell.angle_alpha   90.00
_cell.angle_beta   90.00
_cell.angle_gamma   90.00
#
_symmetry.space_group_name_H-M   'P 1'
#
loop_
_entity.id
_entity.type
_entity.pdbx_description
1 polymer ?
#
loop_
_entity_poly.entity_id
_entity_poly.type
_entity_poly.pdbx_seq_one_letter_code
_entity_poly.pdbx_strand_id
1 'polypeptide(L)'
;MSGADALAALGHELERAGWAVRLLPGPSLRVFSPAVPILGETVTLEEGAVPGRWWYRSSTGGLLGADAVTAAARVGDLLGPLVAGALARRSPEREMSVAELRRRFPGVPCWWGAHTRQWWALTTAPPRLVCAATVDGLARALADVRPTVAKDA
;
A
#
# COMPACT_ATOMS: atom_id res chain seq x y z
N MET A 1 28.16 20.92 8.08
CA MET A 1 26.70 20.77 7.84
C MET A 1 26.11 20.16 9.10
N SER A 2 25.13 20.82 9.71
CA SER A 2 24.47 20.29 10.91
C SER A 2 23.54 19.13 10.54
N GLY A 3 23.14 18.31 11.52
CA GLY A 3 22.14 17.28 11.30
C GLY A 3 20.78 17.84 10.86
N ALA A 4 20.45 19.05 11.30
CA ALA A 4 19.24 19.76 10.86
C ALA A 4 19.31 20.13 9.37
N ASP A 5 20.46 20.63 8.91
CA ASP A 5 20.69 20.94 7.49
C ASP A 5 20.58 19.68 6.62
N ALA A 6 21.10 18.54 7.11
CA ALA A 6 21.01 17.27 6.41
C ALA A 6 19.56 16.79 6.27
N LEU A 7 18.76 16.85 7.36
CA LEU A 7 17.34 16.51 7.30
C LEU A 7 16.54 17.46 6.39
N ALA A 8 16.87 18.75 6.39
CA ALA A 8 16.24 19.72 5.50
C ALA A 8 16.55 19.42 4.03
N ALA A 9 17.81 19.10 3.71
CA ALA A 9 18.20 18.70 2.36
C ALA A 9 17.48 17.42 1.90
N LEU A 10 17.40 16.40 2.75
CA LEU A 10 16.62 15.20 2.46
C LEU A 10 15.13 15.51 2.26
N GLY A 11 14.55 16.34 3.14
CA GLY A 11 13.16 16.77 3.03
C GLY A 11 12.86 17.40 1.68
N HIS A 12 13.72 18.33 1.24
CA HIS A 12 13.59 18.99 -0.05
C HIS A 12 13.64 18.01 -1.23
N GLU A 13 14.58 17.05 -1.21
CA GLU A 13 14.69 16.06 -2.28
C GLU A 13 13.48 15.11 -2.33
N LEU A 14 12.93 14.74 -1.18
CA LEU A 14 11.73 13.91 -1.08
C LEU A 14 10.49 14.66 -1.58
N GLU A 15 10.32 15.92 -1.21
CA GLU A 15 9.25 16.78 -1.70
C GLU A 15 9.34 17.00 -3.22
N ARG A 16 10.55 17.23 -3.74
CA ARG A 16 10.81 17.32 -5.18
C ARG A 16 10.45 16.03 -5.92
N ALA A 17 10.61 14.88 -5.27
CA ALA A 17 10.20 13.58 -5.80
C ALA A 17 8.70 13.26 -5.57
N GLY A 18 7.91 14.19 -5.02
CA GLY A 18 6.47 14.07 -4.85
C GLY A 18 6.01 13.39 -3.55
N TRP A 19 6.91 13.20 -2.59
CA TRP A 19 6.57 12.69 -1.27
C TRP A 19 6.18 13.82 -0.31
N ALA A 20 5.32 13.52 0.67
CA ALA A 20 5.10 14.42 1.79
C ALA A 20 6.06 14.06 2.93
N VAL A 21 6.57 15.08 3.62
CA VAL A 21 7.50 14.94 4.73
C VAL A 21 7.01 15.63 5.99
N ARG A 22 7.46 15.14 7.14
CA ARG A 22 7.20 15.73 8.46
C ARG A 22 8.36 15.44 9.39
N LEU A 23 8.95 16.48 9.96
CA LEU A 23 9.96 16.33 11.02
C LEU A 23 9.36 15.66 12.25
N LEU A 24 10.11 14.73 12.84
CA LEU A 24 9.76 14.07 14.09
C LEU A 24 10.70 14.55 15.21
N PRO A 25 10.35 14.32 16.49
CA PRO A 25 11.29 14.51 17.58
C PRO A 25 12.55 13.66 17.37
N GLY A 26 13.72 14.25 17.65
CA GLY A 26 15.02 13.64 17.37
C GLY A 26 15.49 13.90 15.93
N PRO A 27 16.58 13.25 15.49
CA PRO A 27 17.14 13.49 14.16
C PRO A 27 16.41 12.65 13.10
N SER A 28 15.08 12.74 13.03
CA SER A 28 14.25 11.87 12.18
C SER A 28 13.23 12.63 11.34
N LEU A 29 12.97 12.10 10.15
CA LEU A 29 12.00 12.61 9.18
C LEU A 29 11.00 11.51 8.81
N ARG A 30 9.71 11.76 9.00
CA ARG A 30 8.65 10.91 8.42
C ARG A 30 8.45 11.29 6.97
N VAL A 31 8.46 10.32 6.09
CA VAL A 31 8.11 10.45 4.68
C VAL A 31 6.91 9.56 4.37
N PHE A 32 5.96 10.04 3.58
CA PHE A 32 4.75 9.28 3.24
C PHE A 32 4.18 9.69 1.89
N SER A 33 3.37 8.81 1.30
CA SER A 33 2.67 9.12 0.06
C SER A 33 1.47 10.03 0.34
N PRO A 34 1.33 11.20 -0.30
CA PRO A 34 0.13 12.03 -0.18
C PRO A 34 -1.13 11.30 -0.67
N ALA A 35 -1.01 10.46 -1.70
CA ALA A 35 -2.12 9.70 -2.27
C ALA A 35 -2.52 8.49 -1.42
N VAL A 36 -1.60 7.95 -0.62
CA VAL A 36 -1.84 6.83 0.29
C VAL A 36 -1.16 7.11 1.65
N PRO A 37 -1.72 7.99 2.50
CA PRO A 37 -1.02 8.52 3.69
C PRO A 37 -0.59 7.49 4.74
N ILE A 38 -1.19 6.29 4.72
CA ILE A 38 -0.80 5.18 5.59
C ILE A 38 0.55 4.55 5.20
N LEU A 39 0.96 4.68 3.93
CA LEU A 39 2.23 4.17 3.44
C LEU A 39 3.32 5.23 3.53
N GLY A 40 4.42 4.85 4.17
CA GLY A 40 5.55 5.75 4.37
C GLY A 40 6.68 5.09 5.16
N GLU A 41 7.78 5.81 5.27
CA GLU A 41 9.02 5.41 5.94
C GLU A 41 9.39 6.47 6.98
N THR A 42 10.12 6.08 8.02
CA THR A 42 10.80 7.02 8.91
C THR A 42 12.29 6.92 8.63
N VAL A 43 12.88 8.04 8.23
CA VAL A 43 14.32 8.15 8.01
C VAL A 43 14.97 8.77 9.23
N THR A 44 15.92 8.08 9.84
CA THR A 44 16.71 8.60 10.96
C THR A 44 18.10 8.96 10.47
N LEU A 45 18.61 10.08 10.95
CA LEU A 45 19.97 10.52 10.71
C LEU A 45 20.87 9.99 11.84
N GLU A 46 21.96 9.34 11.45
CA GLU A 46 22.98 8.85 12.37
C GLU A 46 24.33 9.49 12.04
N GLU A 47 25.05 9.92 13.08
CA GLU A 47 26.42 10.39 12.89
C GLU A 47 27.34 9.21 12.63
N GLY A 48 28.18 9.33 11.60
CA GLY A 48 29.20 8.34 11.29
C GLY A 48 30.42 8.44 12.20
N ALA A 49 31.35 7.51 12.02
CA ALA A 49 32.63 7.51 12.76
C ALA A 49 33.50 8.76 12.49
N VAL A 50 33.25 9.46 11.38
CA VAL A 50 33.87 10.75 11.08
C VAL A 50 32.92 11.85 11.55
N PRO A 51 33.32 12.71 12.51
CA PRO A 51 32.48 13.79 13.01
C PRO A 51 31.94 14.68 11.89
N GLY A 52 30.65 15.02 11.96
CA GLY A 52 29.98 15.85 10.96
C GLY A 52 29.63 15.14 9.65
N ARG A 53 29.94 13.84 9.52
CA ARG A 53 29.45 13.01 8.41
C ARG A 53 28.22 12.23 8.86
N TRP A 54 27.10 12.45 8.19
CA TRP A 54 25.82 11.87 8.55
C TRP A 54 25.41 10.76 7.57
N TRP A 55 24.62 9.82 8.08
CA TRP A 55 24.05 8.72 7.32
C TRP A 55 22.55 8.67 7.52
N TYR A 56 21.81 8.54 6.43
CA TYR A 56 20.38 8.32 6.44
C TYR A 56 20.09 6.83 6.57
N ARG A 57 19.23 6.46 7.53
CA ARG A 57 18.78 5.09 7.75
C ARG A 57 17.27 4.97 7.67
N SER A 58 16.81 3.89 7.05
CA SER A 58 15.41 3.46 7.11
C SER A 58 15.08 2.96 8.52
N SER A 59 13.80 3.00 8.91
CA SER A 59 13.31 2.40 10.15
C SER A 59 13.54 0.89 10.24
N THR A 60 13.78 0.23 9.09
CA THR A 60 14.16 -1.18 9.01
C THR A 60 15.64 -1.44 9.33
N GLY A 61 16.44 -0.38 9.58
CA GLY A 61 17.88 -0.43 9.82
C GLY A 61 18.74 -0.36 8.55
N GLY A 62 18.12 -0.42 7.37
CA GLY A 62 18.80 -0.33 6.08
C GLY A 62 19.48 1.03 5.84
N LEU A 63 20.69 0.99 5.27
CA LEU A 63 21.45 2.20 4.94
C LEU A 63 20.93 2.83 3.64
N LEU A 64 20.48 4.09 3.72
CA LEU A 64 19.99 4.85 2.56
C LEU A 64 21.11 5.67 1.89
N GLY A 65 22.18 5.98 2.63
CA GLY A 65 23.36 6.67 2.10
C GLY A 65 23.76 7.87 2.95
N ALA A 66 24.80 8.58 2.51
CA ALA A 66 25.26 9.83 3.15
C ALA A 66 24.82 11.09 2.41
N ASP A 67 24.30 10.92 1.19
CA ASP A 67 23.85 11.99 0.29
C ASP A 67 22.31 12.01 0.25
N ALA A 68 21.74 13.22 0.26
CA ALA A 68 20.28 13.42 0.32
C ALA A 68 19.57 12.91 -0.94
N VAL A 69 20.16 13.14 -2.12
CA VAL A 69 19.59 12.70 -3.40
C VAL A 69 19.54 11.18 -3.47
N THR A 70 20.65 10.52 -3.13
CA THR A 70 20.76 9.06 -3.08
C THR A 70 19.79 8.46 -2.05
N ALA A 71 19.70 9.06 -0.87
CA ALA A 71 18.78 8.60 0.17
C ALA A 71 17.31 8.77 -0.27
N ALA A 72 16.95 9.89 -0.88
CA ALA A 72 15.60 10.12 -1.42
C ALA A 72 15.24 9.11 -2.51
N ALA A 73 16.17 8.82 -3.44
CA ALA A 73 15.97 7.79 -4.46
C ALA A 73 15.70 6.41 -3.85
N ARG A 74 16.49 6.01 -2.84
CA ARG A 74 16.30 4.72 -2.16
C ARG A 74 15.00 4.65 -1.35
N VAL A 75 14.56 5.75 -0.74
CA VAL A 75 13.21 5.83 -0.14
C VAL A 75 12.15 5.59 -1.22
N GLY A 76 12.33 6.18 -2.41
CA GLY A 76 11.49 5.94 -3.57
C GLY A 76 11.46 4.46 -3.98
N ASP A 77 12.62 3.80 -4.05
CA ASP A 77 12.71 2.37 -4.38
C ASP A 77 11.99 1.48 -3.35
N LEU A 78 12.07 1.84 -2.07
CA LEU A 78 11.40 1.11 -0.98
C LEU A 78 9.88 1.29 -1.01
N LEU A 79 9.41 2.53 -1.19
CA LEU A 79 8.00 2.87 -1.03
C LEU A 79 7.21 2.79 -2.35
N GLY A 80 7.86 3.02 -3.48
CA GLY A 80 7.24 3.12 -4.81
C GLY A 80 6.36 1.90 -5.16
N PRO A 81 6.87 0.66 -5.07
CA PRO A 81 6.08 -0.53 -5.36
C PRO A 81 4.86 -0.70 -4.44
N LEU A 82 5.00 -0.34 -3.15
CA LEU A 82 3.91 -0.45 -2.18
C LEU A 82 2.80 0.57 -2.49
N VAL A 83 3.18 1.80 -2.82
CA VAL A 83 2.24 2.87 -3.21
C VAL A 83 1.56 2.52 -4.52
N ALA A 84 2.31 2.08 -5.53
CA ALA A 84 1.76 1.65 -6.81
C ALA A 84 0.77 0.50 -6.63
N GLY A 85 1.11 -0.51 -5.82
CA GLY A 85 0.20 -1.63 -5.51
C GLY A 85 -1.06 -1.18 -4.76
N ALA A 86 -0.96 -0.21 -3.85
CA ALA A 86 -2.12 0.34 -3.15
C ALA A 86 -3.02 1.17 -4.07
N LEU A 87 -2.44 1.97 -4.98
CA LEU A 87 -3.18 2.74 -5.97
C LEU A 87 -3.82 1.84 -7.02
N ALA A 88 -3.13 0.81 -7.51
CA ALA A 88 -3.69 -0.16 -8.45
C ALA A 88 -4.91 -0.90 -7.86
N ARG A 89 -4.92 -1.16 -6.55
CA ARG A 89 -6.09 -1.69 -5.84
C ARG A 89 -7.25 -0.70 -5.72
N ARG A 90 -6.96 0.60 -5.84
CA ARG A 90 -7.95 1.69 -5.88
C ARG A 90 -8.37 2.05 -7.31
N SER A 91 -7.57 1.71 -8.32
CA SER A 91 -7.84 2.05 -9.72
C SER A 91 -9.15 1.39 -10.17
N PRO A 92 -10.14 2.18 -10.62
CA PRO A 92 -11.45 1.71 -11.01
C PRO A 92 -11.42 1.23 -12.47
N GLU A 93 -10.56 0.26 -12.80
CA GLU A 93 -10.77 -0.50 -14.03
C GLU A 93 -12.03 -1.36 -13.86
N ARG A 94 -13.17 -0.67 -14.01
CA ARG A 94 -14.54 -1.07 -13.66
C ARG A 94 -14.63 -1.78 -12.32
N GLU A 95 -14.64 -1.00 -11.23
CA GLU A 95 -15.14 -1.50 -9.96
C GLU A 95 -16.56 -2.05 -10.20
N MET A 96 -16.72 -3.36 -10.09
CA MET A 96 -17.99 -4.02 -10.31
C MET A 96 -19.00 -3.47 -9.32
N SER A 97 -20.08 -2.86 -9.81
CA SER A 97 -21.14 -2.40 -8.91
C SER A 97 -21.82 -3.60 -8.24
N VAL A 98 -22.44 -3.39 -7.08
CA VAL A 98 -23.24 -4.45 -6.42
C VAL A 98 -24.35 -4.97 -7.33
N ALA A 99 -24.92 -4.10 -8.18
CA ALA A 99 -25.91 -4.48 -9.18
C ALA A 99 -25.31 -5.41 -10.26
N GLU A 100 -24.10 -5.10 -10.73
CA GLU A 100 -23.35 -5.95 -11.67
C GLU A 100 -23.01 -7.31 -11.06
N LEU A 101 -22.57 -7.34 -9.80
CA LEU A 101 -22.28 -8.57 -9.07
C LEU A 101 -23.53 -9.47 -9.00
N ARG A 102 -24.66 -8.90 -8.59
CA ARG A 102 -25.95 -9.61 -8.50
C ARG A 102 -26.42 -10.13 -9.85
N ARG A 103 -26.19 -9.38 -10.93
CA ARG A 103 -26.51 -9.81 -12.30
C ARG A 103 -25.64 -10.98 -12.75
N ARG A 104 -24.35 -10.97 -12.42
CA ARG A 104 -23.37 -12.00 -12.83
C ARG A 104 -23.48 -13.30 -12.04
N PHE A 105 -23.94 -13.22 -10.79
CA PHE A 105 -24.11 -14.36 -9.88
C PHE A 105 -25.54 -14.38 -9.31
N PRO A 106 -26.55 -14.67 -10.16
CA PRO A 106 -27.93 -14.70 -9.71
C PRO A 106 -28.13 -15.78 -8.64
N GLY A 107 -28.88 -15.45 -7.60
CA GLY A 107 -29.22 -16.39 -6.52
C GLY A 107 -28.14 -16.60 -5.46
N VAL A 108 -26.95 -15.99 -5.59
CA VAL A 108 -25.92 -16.01 -4.54
C VAL A 108 -26.18 -14.87 -3.54
N PRO A 109 -26.47 -15.16 -2.26
CA PRO A 109 -26.61 -14.11 -1.24
C PRO A 109 -25.26 -13.43 -1.02
N CYS A 110 -25.21 -12.11 -1.23
CA CYS A 110 -24.03 -11.29 -1.01
C CYS A 110 -24.35 -10.15 -0.04
N TRP A 111 -23.49 -9.92 0.96
CA TRP A 111 -23.68 -8.87 1.97
C TRP A 111 -22.37 -8.22 2.41
N TRP A 112 -22.47 -7.01 2.96
CA TRP A 112 -21.35 -6.31 3.59
C TRP A 112 -21.32 -6.63 5.10
N GLY A 113 -20.17 -7.09 5.59
CA GLY A 113 -19.92 -7.29 7.01
C GLY A 113 -19.41 -6.02 7.67
N ALA A 114 -20.24 -5.32 8.44
CA ALA A 114 -19.87 -4.06 9.08
C ALA A 114 -18.66 -4.20 10.04
N HIS A 115 -18.56 -5.31 10.77
CA HIS A 115 -17.47 -5.56 11.72
C HIS A 115 -16.18 -6.04 11.05
N THR A 116 -16.28 -6.89 10.02
CA THR A 116 -15.12 -7.42 9.31
C THR A 116 -14.62 -6.47 8.23
N ARG A 117 -15.42 -5.48 7.86
CA ARG A 117 -15.17 -4.55 6.74
C ARG A 117 -14.85 -5.29 5.45
N GLN A 118 -15.61 -6.35 5.18
CA GLN A 118 -15.46 -7.22 4.02
C GLN A 118 -16.82 -7.51 3.39
N TRP A 119 -16.81 -7.75 2.09
CA TRP A 119 -17.90 -8.38 1.36
C TRP A 119 -17.89 -9.89 1.57
N TRP A 120 -19.07 -10.48 1.70
CA TRP A 120 -19.29 -11.90 1.95
C TRP A 120 -20.29 -12.46 0.95
N ALA A 121 -20.13 -13.74 0.58
CA ALA A 121 -21.10 -14.48 -0.19
C ALA A 121 -21.17 -15.95 0.24
N LEU A 122 -22.36 -16.54 0.15
CA LEU A 122 -22.59 -17.96 0.40
C LEU A 122 -22.95 -18.66 -0.91
N THR A 123 -22.07 -19.56 -1.36
CA THR A 123 -22.36 -20.45 -2.49
C THR A 123 -23.17 -21.65 -2.02
N THR A 124 -23.93 -22.29 -2.91
CA THR A 124 -24.83 -23.41 -2.56
C THR A 124 -24.38 -24.75 -3.14
N ALA A 125 -23.46 -24.77 -4.11
CA ALA A 125 -22.98 -25.99 -4.75
C ALA A 125 -21.53 -25.82 -5.30
N PRO A 126 -20.49 -26.19 -4.53
CA PRO A 126 -20.52 -26.63 -3.13
C PRO A 126 -20.83 -25.48 -2.16
N PRO A 127 -21.37 -25.75 -0.96
CA PRO A 127 -21.59 -24.70 0.03
C PRO A 127 -20.27 -24.16 0.56
N ARG A 128 -19.93 -22.93 0.19
CA ARG A 128 -18.75 -22.21 0.68
C ARG A 128 -19.07 -20.77 1.00
N LEU A 129 -18.57 -20.33 2.15
CA LEU A 129 -18.53 -18.93 2.53
C LEU A 129 -17.24 -18.31 1.97
N VAL A 130 -17.38 -17.28 1.14
CA VAL A 130 -16.24 -16.55 0.57
C VAL A 130 -16.31 -15.09 0.99
N CYS A 131 -15.15 -14.46 1.19
CA CYS A 131 -15.07 -13.04 1.51
C CYS A 131 -13.97 -12.32 0.74
N ALA A 132 -14.14 -11.02 0.57
CA ALA A 132 -13.14 -10.15 -0.03
C ALA A 132 -13.30 -8.71 0.48
N ALA A 133 -12.22 -7.92 0.43
CA ALA A 133 -12.28 -6.51 0.80
C ALA A 133 -13.06 -5.65 -0.20
N THR A 134 -13.24 -6.12 -1.45
CA THR A 134 -13.87 -5.37 -2.54
C THR A 134 -14.89 -6.23 -3.30
N VAL A 135 -15.80 -5.58 -4.03
CA VAL A 135 -16.80 -6.27 -4.86
C VAL A 135 -16.12 -7.10 -5.97
N ASP A 136 -15.07 -6.57 -6.60
CA ASP A 136 -14.30 -7.30 -7.60
C ASP A 136 -13.58 -8.52 -7.02
N GLY A 137 -13.03 -8.38 -5.80
CA GLY A 137 -12.42 -9.49 -5.10
C GLY A 137 -13.43 -10.60 -4.82
N LEU A 138 -14.66 -10.22 -4.43
CA LEU A 138 -15.74 -11.17 -4.21
C LEU A 138 -16.16 -11.85 -5.52
N ALA A 139 -16.25 -11.09 -6.61
CA ALA A 139 -16.57 -11.62 -7.93
C ALA A 139 -15.54 -12.64 -8.44
N ARG A 140 -14.24 -12.38 -8.22
CA ARG A 140 -13.15 -13.34 -8.54
C ARG A 140 -13.28 -14.61 -7.70
N ALA A 141 -13.43 -14.46 -6.39
CA ALA A 141 -13.60 -15.61 -5.49
C ALA A 141 -14.82 -16.47 -5.86
N LEU A 142 -15.94 -15.85 -6.25
CA LEU A 142 -17.12 -16.56 -6.73
C LEU A 142 -16.91 -17.24 -8.09
N ALA A 143 -16.12 -16.65 -8.98
CA ALA A 143 -15.77 -17.27 -10.26
C ALA A 143 -14.89 -18.51 -10.06
N ASP A 144 -13.96 -18.48 -9.11
CA ASP A 144 -13.08 -19.61 -8.77
C ASP A 144 -13.82 -20.77 -8.10
N VAL A 145 -14.96 -20.50 -7.46
CA VAL A 145 -15.82 -21.53 -6.83
C VAL A 145 -16.78 -22.20 -7.83
N ARG A 146 -16.96 -21.67 -9.05
CA ARG A 146 -17.89 -22.28 -10.03
C ARG A 146 -17.48 -23.72 -10.34
N PRO A 147 -18.39 -24.70 -10.19
CA PRO A 147 -18.13 -26.05 -10.64
C PRO A 147 -18.10 -26.10 -12.17
N THR A 148 -17.19 -26.92 -12.70
CA THR A 148 -17.19 -27.41 -14.08
C THR A 148 -18.61 -27.84 -14.45
N VAL A 149 -19.18 -27.28 -15.53
CA VAL A 149 -20.45 -27.77 -16.06
C VAL A 149 -20.27 -29.24 -16.40
N ALA A 150 -20.98 -30.13 -15.70
CA ALA A 150 -21.05 -31.52 -16.11
C ALA A 150 -21.74 -31.57 -17.48
N LYS A 151 -21.02 -32.07 -18.47
CA LYS A 151 -21.52 -32.37 -19.81
C LYS A 151 -22.65 -33.39 -19.70
N ASP A 152 -23.75 -33.13 -20.40
CA ASP A 152 -24.94 -33.97 -20.51
C ASP A 152 -24.62 -35.47 -20.59
N ALA A 153 -25.33 -36.27 -19.78
CA ALA A 153 -25.54 -37.71 -19.94
C ALA A 153 -26.93 -38.08 -19.41
#